data_AF-A0A228HDH3-F1
#
_entry.id   AF-A0A228HDH3-F1
#
_cell.length_a   1.000
_cell.length_b   1.000
_cell.length_c   1.000
_cell.angle_alpha   90.00
_cell.angle_beta   90.00
_cell.angle_gamma   90.00
#
_symmetry.space_group_name_H-M   'P 1'
#
loop_
_entity.id
_entity.type
_entity.pdbx_description
1 polymer ?
#
loop_
_entity_poly.entity_id
_entity_poly.type
_entity_poly.pdbx_seq_one_letter_code
_entity_poly.pdbx_strand_id
1 'polypeptide(L)'
;MTAYLYQLTATAAQVCLPVPVAAAAPDGFLDLLDHWQTLIGATTGGLLGVAGAWIVAVSARSRERRIAASMVLPDLVQLVAAGMSIETALDKIEKIDALDEVQQAGARAFHAMRKLEEWRPRLFALHTSAIGQLSDIDARLYSHLFQCQIVHHTFEEGMDARRASHEALMSVNFDATDPNAYRGSPPPTRPDSRLYADWRLCVEHATLANYFLDRLVFSRWPQWCQRLRMAVRPNDLDQRSAALLSSGTLPAVPPVTNPAPVAPA
;
A
#
# COMPACT_ATOMS: atom_id res chain seq x y z
N MET A 1 -48.92 -25.56 19.25
CA MET A 1 -48.67 -26.19 17.93
C MET A 1 -47.39 -27.02 17.86
N THR A 2 -46.45 -26.90 18.79
CA THR A 2 -45.18 -27.66 18.81
C THR A 2 -45.30 -29.10 19.32
N ALA A 3 -46.27 -29.39 20.19
CA ALA A 3 -46.47 -30.74 20.75
C ALA A 3 -46.94 -31.78 19.72
N TYR A 4 -47.76 -31.37 18.74
CA TYR A 4 -48.25 -32.26 17.67
C TYR A 4 -47.15 -32.67 16.70
N LEU A 5 -46.17 -31.80 16.44
CA LEU A 5 -45.00 -32.13 15.61
C LEU A 5 -44.15 -33.19 16.27
N TYR A 6 -43.90 -33.10 17.58
CA TYR A 6 -43.14 -34.10 18.33
C TYR A 6 -43.82 -35.49 18.31
N GLN A 7 -45.15 -35.52 18.46
CA GLN A 7 -45.92 -36.75 18.49
C GLN A 7 -45.99 -37.43 17.11
N LEU A 8 -46.05 -36.64 16.02
CA LEU A 8 -45.96 -37.16 14.65
C LEU A 8 -44.57 -37.72 14.31
N THR A 9 -43.47 -37.06 14.75
CA THR A 9 -42.13 -37.63 14.58
C THR A 9 -41.88 -38.87 15.43
N ALA A 10 -42.39 -38.91 16.66
CA ALA A 10 -42.21 -40.07 17.54
C ALA A 10 -42.98 -41.31 17.04
N THR A 11 -44.18 -41.12 16.48
CA THR A 11 -44.97 -42.22 15.90
C THR A 11 -44.42 -42.69 14.55
N ALA A 12 -43.90 -41.79 13.71
CA ALA A 12 -43.21 -42.18 12.48
C ALA A 12 -41.97 -43.06 12.73
N ALA A 13 -41.23 -42.80 13.83
CA ALA A 13 -40.08 -43.60 14.22
C ALA A 13 -40.46 -45.02 14.69
N GLN A 14 -41.68 -45.25 15.19
CA GLN A 14 -42.13 -46.56 15.67
C GLN A 14 -42.71 -47.47 14.57
N VAL A 15 -43.12 -46.93 13.43
CA VAL A 15 -43.63 -47.73 12.29
C VAL A 15 -42.50 -48.32 11.44
N CYS A 16 -41.28 -47.80 11.60
CA CYS A 16 -40.08 -48.41 11.02
C CYS A 16 -39.60 -49.56 11.91
N LEU A 17 -40.35 -50.67 11.94
CA LEU A 17 -39.79 -51.95 12.39
C LEU A 17 -38.48 -52.20 11.63
N PRO A 18 -37.39 -52.61 12.29
CA PRO A 18 -36.17 -52.99 11.57
C PRO A 18 -36.54 -54.15 10.64
N VAL A 19 -36.55 -53.87 9.34
CA VAL A 19 -36.66 -54.91 8.32
C VAL A 19 -35.53 -55.89 8.65
N PRO A 20 -35.83 -57.19 8.84
CA PRO A 20 -34.79 -58.17 9.10
C PRO A 20 -33.84 -58.14 7.91
N VAL A 21 -32.68 -57.52 8.11
CA VAL A 21 -31.58 -57.58 7.16
C VAL A 21 -31.21 -59.06 7.11
N ALA A 22 -31.42 -59.68 5.96
CA ALA A 22 -31.09 -61.07 5.74
C ALA A 22 -29.65 -61.30 6.22
N ALA A 23 -29.49 -62.21 7.18
CA ALA A 23 -28.19 -62.57 7.71
C ALA A 23 -27.27 -62.94 6.54
N ALA A 24 -26.23 -62.12 6.36
CA ALA A 24 -25.00 -62.33 5.60
C ALA A 24 -25.07 -63.48 4.57
N ALA A 25 -25.31 -63.13 3.30
CA ALA A 25 -24.72 -63.93 2.23
C ALA A 25 -23.20 -63.81 2.36
N PRO A 26 -22.45 -64.93 2.47
CA PRO A 26 -21.02 -64.88 2.66
C PRO A 26 -20.37 -64.26 1.41
N ASP A 27 -19.56 -63.23 1.62
CA ASP A 27 -18.58 -62.70 0.66
C ASP A 27 -19.15 -62.08 -0.63
N GLY A 28 -20.30 -61.42 -0.52
CA GLY A 28 -21.02 -60.83 -1.64
C GLY A 28 -20.34 -59.58 -2.20
N PHE A 29 -19.85 -59.68 -3.44
CA PHE A 29 -19.35 -58.57 -4.28
C PHE A 29 -20.16 -57.25 -4.20
N LEU A 30 -21.46 -57.32 -3.91
CA LEU A 30 -22.33 -56.16 -3.73
C LEU A 30 -22.01 -55.34 -2.46
N ASP A 31 -21.69 -55.97 -1.33
CA ASP A 31 -21.29 -55.27 -0.10
C ASP A 31 -19.94 -54.57 -0.29
N LEU A 32 -19.03 -55.19 -1.05
CA LEU A 32 -17.75 -54.59 -1.44
C LEU A 32 -17.99 -53.33 -2.28
N LEU A 33 -18.90 -53.39 -3.26
CA LEU A 33 -19.28 -52.26 -4.10
C LEU A 33 -19.91 -51.11 -3.31
N ASP A 34 -20.84 -51.42 -2.41
CA ASP A 34 -21.50 -50.41 -1.58
C ASP A 34 -20.51 -49.72 -0.62
N HIS A 35 -19.56 -50.48 -0.07
CA HIS A 35 -18.48 -49.93 0.74
C HIS A 35 -17.56 -49.00 -0.06
N TRP A 36 -17.18 -49.37 -1.28
CA TRP A 36 -16.38 -48.50 -2.16
C TRP A 36 -17.13 -47.22 -2.55
N GLN A 37 -18.44 -47.32 -2.85
CA GLN A 37 -19.25 -46.14 -3.14
C GLN A 37 -19.34 -45.20 -1.93
N THR A 38 -19.55 -45.76 -0.74
CA THR A 38 -19.57 -44.98 0.52
C THR A 38 -18.23 -44.32 0.80
N LEU A 39 -17.12 -45.05 0.58
CA LEU A 39 -15.76 -44.53 0.76
C LEU A 39 -15.45 -43.39 -0.24
N ILE A 40 -15.84 -43.53 -1.51
CA ILE A 40 -15.70 -42.48 -2.52
C ILE A 40 -16.58 -41.27 -2.16
N GLY A 41 -17.80 -41.51 -1.67
CA GLY A 41 -18.70 -40.45 -1.20
C GLY A 41 -18.11 -39.66 -0.03
N ALA A 42 -17.58 -40.36 0.98
CA ALA A 42 -16.95 -39.75 2.15
C ALA A 42 -15.67 -38.96 1.78
N THR A 43 -14.82 -39.52 0.92
CA THR A 43 -13.59 -38.84 0.46
C THR A 43 -13.90 -37.62 -0.38
N THR A 44 -14.85 -37.72 -1.34
CA THR A 44 -15.27 -36.59 -2.17
C THR A 44 -15.94 -35.50 -1.34
N GLY A 45 -16.84 -35.87 -0.41
CA GLY A 45 -17.48 -34.95 0.52
C GLY A 45 -16.47 -34.24 1.43
N GLY A 46 -15.49 -34.97 1.94
CA GLY A 46 -14.39 -34.40 2.74
C GLY A 46 -13.55 -33.39 1.95
N LEU A 47 -13.15 -33.73 0.71
CA LEU A 47 -12.39 -32.83 -0.17
C LEU A 47 -13.17 -31.56 -0.52
N LEU A 48 -14.46 -31.69 -0.85
CA LEU A 48 -15.33 -30.54 -1.11
C LEU A 48 -15.49 -29.67 0.15
N GLY A 49 -15.57 -30.27 1.33
CA GLY A 49 -15.58 -29.56 2.60
C GLY A 49 -14.31 -28.73 2.83
N VAL A 50 -13.13 -29.33 2.60
CA VAL A 50 -11.84 -28.63 2.70
C VAL A 50 -11.73 -27.50 1.68
N ALA A 51 -12.13 -27.75 0.43
CA ALA A 51 -12.13 -26.73 -0.62
C ALA A 51 -13.06 -25.55 -0.27
N GLY A 52 -14.26 -25.83 0.24
CA GLY A 52 -15.20 -24.82 0.71
C GLY A 52 -14.62 -23.97 1.84
N ALA A 53 -14.04 -24.60 2.86
CA ALA A 53 -13.39 -23.92 3.97
C ALA A 53 -12.22 -23.04 3.50
N TRP A 54 -11.41 -23.53 2.56
CA TRP A 54 -10.31 -22.78 1.96
C TRP A 54 -10.82 -21.53 1.23
N ILE A 55 -11.86 -21.64 0.41
CA ILE A 55 -12.45 -20.52 -0.32
C ILE A 55 -12.93 -19.44 0.65
N VAL A 56 -13.64 -19.84 1.72
CA VAL A 56 -14.12 -18.90 2.74
C VAL A 56 -12.95 -18.22 3.44
N ALA A 57 -11.92 -18.96 3.87
CA ALA A 57 -10.74 -18.41 4.53
C ALA A 57 -9.99 -17.39 3.64
N VAL A 58 -9.79 -17.71 2.36
CA VAL A 58 -9.17 -16.79 1.39
C VAL A 58 -10.04 -15.55 1.17
N SER A 59 -11.36 -15.72 1.07
CA SER A 59 -12.28 -14.59 0.89
C SER A 59 -12.27 -13.63 2.08
N ALA A 60 -12.25 -14.14 3.31
CA ALA A 60 -12.19 -13.36 4.54
C ALA A 60 -10.88 -12.54 4.61
N ARG A 61 -9.73 -13.19 4.39
CA ARG A 61 -8.43 -12.52 4.35
C ARG A 61 -8.34 -11.46 3.25
N SER A 62 -8.95 -11.71 2.08
CA SER A 62 -8.98 -10.73 0.99
C SER A 62 -9.76 -9.47 1.37
N ARG A 63 -10.84 -9.62 2.15
CA ARG A 63 -11.65 -8.49 2.62
C ARG A 63 -10.88 -7.65 3.63
N GLU A 64 -10.23 -8.28 4.61
CA GLU A 64 -9.40 -7.59 5.61
C GLU A 64 -8.27 -6.78 4.94
N ARG A 65 -7.55 -7.40 3.99
CA ARG A 65 -6.50 -6.72 3.22
C ARG A 65 -7.02 -5.54 2.41
N ARG A 66 -8.21 -5.65 1.81
CA ARG A 66 -8.85 -4.53 1.10
C ARG A 66 -9.23 -3.39 2.04
N ILE A 67 -9.71 -3.70 3.24
CA ILE A 67 -10.01 -2.69 4.26
C ILE A 67 -8.73 -1.97 4.68
N ALA A 68 -7.67 -2.71 5.02
CA ALA A 68 -6.36 -2.13 5.37
C ALA A 68 -5.79 -1.26 4.24
N ALA A 69 -5.83 -1.76 2.99
CA ALA A 69 -5.39 -1.00 1.82
C ALA A 69 -6.22 0.27 1.59
N SER A 70 -7.54 0.20 1.80
CA SER A 70 -8.43 1.36 1.65
C SER A 70 -8.20 2.43 2.71
N MET A 71 -7.65 2.09 3.87
CA MET A 71 -7.26 3.07 4.88
C MET A 71 -6.05 3.89 4.44
N VAL A 72 -5.03 3.26 3.84
CA VAL A 72 -3.80 3.95 3.42
C VAL A 72 -3.91 4.62 2.04
N LEU A 73 -4.82 4.16 1.18
CA LEU A 73 -4.95 4.64 -0.20
C LEU A 73 -5.19 6.15 -0.32
N PRO A 74 -6.08 6.80 0.46
CA PRO A 74 -6.32 8.24 0.35
C PRO A 74 -5.05 9.06 0.60
N ASP A 75 -4.27 8.71 1.63
CA ASP A 75 -3.01 9.37 1.95
C ASP A 75 -1.98 9.24 0.82
N LEU A 76 -1.86 8.04 0.24
CA LEU A 76 -0.95 7.80 -0.88
C LEU A 76 -1.36 8.64 -2.10
N VAL A 77 -2.65 8.66 -2.43
CA VAL A 77 -3.17 9.46 -3.55
C VAL A 77 -2.96 10.95 -3.29
N GLN A 78 -3.18 11.42 -2.05
CA GLN A 78 -2.95 12.82 -1.67
C GLN A 78 -1.47 13.20 -1.78
N LEU A 79 -0.55 12.34 -1.32
CA LEU A 79 0.89 12.53 -1.47
C LEU A 79 1.29 12.65 -2.94
N VAL A 80 0.84 11.71 -3.77
CA VAL A 80 1.16 11.70 -5.21
C VAL A 80 0.61 12.95 -5.89
N ALA A 81 -0.65 13.31 -5.61
CA ALA A 81 -1.26 14.51 -6.15
C ALA A 81 -0.52 15.78 -5.74
N ALA A 82 -0.12 15.90 -4.47
CA ALA A 82 0.69 17.01 -3.97
C ALA A 82 2.07 17.06 -4.65
N GLY A 83 2.73 15.92 -4.82
CA GLY A 83 3.98 15.83 -5.54
C GLY A 83 3.86 16.32 -6.99
N MET A 84 2.85 15.84 -7.72
CA MET A 84 2.60 16.26 -9.10
C MET A 84 2.27 17.75 -9.23
N SER A 85 1.47 18.29 -8.32
CA SER A 85 1.09 19.71 -8.36
C SER A 85 2.27 20.64 -8.02
N ILE A 86 3.18 20.21 -7.14
CA ILE A 86 4.43 20.94 -6.88
C ILE A 86 5.33 20.91 -8.10
N GLU A 87 5.59 19.75 -8.71
CA GLU A 87 6.44 19.67 -9.92
C GLU A 87 5.87 20.54 -11.04
N THR A 88 4.55 20.49 -11.25
CA THR A 88 3.85 21.34 -12.23
C THR A 88 4.00 22.84 -11.91
N ALA A 89 4.00 23.21 -10.64
CA ALA A 89 4.20 24.60 -10.22
C ALA A 89 5.65 25.06 -10.43
N LEU A 90 6.62 24.17 -10.19
CA LEU A 90 8.04 24.45 -10.35
C LEU A 90 8.46 24.52 -11.83
N ASP A 91 7.81 23.76 -12.71
CA ASP A 91 8.07 23.82 -14.16
C ASP A 91 7.59 25.13 -14.81
N LYS A 92 6.71 25.88 -14.12
CA LYS A 92 6.30 27.23 -14.52
C LYS A 92 7.28 28.32 -14.10
N ILE A 93 8.25 28.00 -13.24
CA ILE A 93 9.30 28.95 -12.87
C ILE A 93 10.25 29.02 -14.06
N GLU A 94 10.20 30.14 -14.78
CA GLU A 94 11.06 30.39 -15.94
C GLU A 94 12.53 30.17 -15.56
N LYS A 95 13.27 29.48 -16.42
CA LYS A 95 14.69 29.26 -16.19
C LYS A 95 15.38 30.62 -16.25
N ILE A 96 15.95 31.04 -15.12
CA ILE A 96 16.75 32.26 -15.08
C ILE A 96 18.12 31.89 -15.66
N ASP A 97 18.36 32.24 -16.93
CA ASP A 97 19.59 31.91 -17.67
C ASP A 97 20.90 32.41 -17.00
N ALA A 98 20.79 33.31 -16.02
CA ALA A 98 21.91 33.86 -15.27
C ALA A 98 22.38 33.02 -14.06
N LEU A 99 21.65 31.96 -13.68
CA LEU A 99 22.00 31.10 -12.55
C LEU A 99 22.71 29.83 -13.03
N ASP A 100 23.77 29.44 -12.32
CA ASP A 100 24.40 28.13 -12.48
C ASP A 100 23.42 26.99 -12.12
N GLU A 101 23.62 25.78 -12.65
CA GLU A 101 22.73 24.64 -12.44
C GLU A 101 22.52 24.31 -10.95
N VAL A 102 23.59 24.44 -10.16
CA VAL A 102 23.54 24.22 -8.70
C VAL A 102 22.69 25.27 -8.00
N GLN A 103 22.81 26.53 -8.41
CA GLN A 103 22.03 27.64 -7.85
C GLN A 103 20.55 27.54 -8.27
N GLN A 104 20.30 27.15 -9.51
CA GLN A 104 18.96 26.90 -10.01
C GLN A 104 18.27 25.75 -9.25
N ALA A 105 18.98 24.66 -8.97
CA ALA A 105 18.47 23.57 -8.15
C ALA A 105 18.16 24.02 -6.72
N GLY A 106 19.02 24.85 -6.12
CA GLY A 106 18.80 25.45 -4.81
C GLY A 106 17.57 26.34 -4.76
N ALA A 107 17.40 27.23 -5.76
CA ALA A 107 16.22 28.09 -5.88
C ALA A 107 14.93 27.27 -6.08
N ARG A 108 14.97 26.25 -6.96
CA ARG A 108 13.84 25.33 -7.18
C ARG A 108 13.44 24.64 -5.88
N ALA A 109 14.40 24.12 -5.12
CA ALA A 109 14.14 23.47 -3.83
C ALA A 109 13.55 24.44 -2.80
N PHE A 110 14.08 25.66 -2.71
CA PHE A 110 13.54 26.70 -1.82
C PHE A 110 12.06 27.02 -2.15
N HIS A 111 11.75 27.22 -3.44
CA HIS A 111 10.37 27.46 -3.88
C HIS A 111 9.45 26.27 -3.59
N ALA A 112 9.94 25.04 -3.79
CA ALA A 112 9.20 23.83 -3.47
C ALA A 112 8.86 23.74 -1.98
N MET A 113 9.84 23.99 -1.11
CA MET A 113 9.65 23.96 0.35
C MET A 113 8.67 25.04 0.83
N ARG A 114 8.72 26.25 0.25
CA ARG A 114 7.74 27.29 0.56
C ARG A 114 6.32 26.88 0.16
N LYS A 115 6.15 26.26 -1.02
CA LYS A 115 4.84 25.76 -1.46
C LYS A 115 4.32 24.62 -0.59
N LEU A 116 5.20 23.72 -0.16
CA LEU A 116 4.86 22.64 0.75
C LEU A 116 4.44 23.13 2.14
N GLU A 117 5.09 24.19 2.62
CA GLU A 117 4.71 24.83 3.87
C GLU A 117 3.29 25.40 3.83
N GLU A 118 2.88 25.97 2.69
CA GLU A 118 1.51 26.47 2.47
C GLU A 118 0.48 25.33 2.43
N TRP A 119 0.83 24.17 1.88
CA TRP A 119 -0.13 23.10 1.58
C TRP A 119 -0.25 22.00 2.64
N ARG A 120 0.80 21.75 3.43
CA ARG A 120 0.91 20.71 4.47
C ARG A 120 -0.07 19.54 4.33
N PRO A 121 0.21 18.56 3.46
CA PRO A 121 -0.62 17.36 3.39
C PRO A 121 -0.54 16.62 4.73
N ARG A 122 -1.65 16.61 5.48
CA ARG A 122 -1.72 15.86 6.74
C ARG A 122 -1.99 14.40 6.41
N LEU A 123 -0.96 13.56 6.54
CA LEU A 123 -1.06 12.12 6.32
C LEU A 123 -1.32 11.42 7.64
N PHE A 124 -2.48 10.80 7.80
CA PHE A 124 -2.91 10.19 9.06
C PHE A 124 -2.84 8.66 9.03
N ALA A 125 -3.17 8.04 7.91
CA ALA A 125 -3.21 6.59 7.74
C ALA A 125 -1.83 5.95 7.55
N LEU A 126 -0.86 6.66 6.96
CA LEU A 126 0.53 6.18 6.80
C LEU A 126 1.24 5.91 8.14
N HIS A 127 0.72 6.42 9.26
CA HIS A 127 1.28 6.21 10.60
C HIS A 127 0.54 5.15 11.42
N THR A 128 -0.39 4.41 10.80
CA THR A 128 -1.23 3.43 11.49
C THR A 128 -0.68 2.00 11.40
N SER A 129 -1.18 1.12 12.27
CA SER A 129 -0.89 -0.32 12.24
C SER A 129 -1.38 -1.04 10.98
N ALA A 130 -2.14 -0.37 10.10
CA ALA A 130 -2.62 -0.92 8.84
C ALA A 130 -1.48 -1.38 7.90
N ILE A 131 -0.32 -0.71 7.93
CA ILE A 131 0.86 -1.12 7.15
C ILE A 131 1.32 -2.54 7.55
N GLY A 132 1.25 -2.86 8.84
CA GLY A 132 1.60 -4.19 9.36
C GLY A 132 0.70 -5.29 8.78
N GLN A 133 -0.59 -5.01 8.59
CA GLN A 133 -1.54 -5.96 7.98
C GLN A 133 -1.28 -6.20 6.49
N LEU A 134 -0.58 -5.29 5.81
CA LEU A 134 -0.22 -5.41 4.40
C LEU A 134 1.15 -6.08 4.19
N SER A 135 1.92 -6.31 5.26
CA SER A 135 3.27 -6.89 5.20
C SER A 135 3.30 -8.30 4.60
N ASP A 136 2.20 -9.04 4.73
CA ASP A 136 2.08 -10.42 4.25
C ASP A 136 1.72 -10.53 2.76
N ILE A 137 1.42 -9.40 2.10
CA ILE A 137 0.96 -9.38 0.71
C ILE A 137 2.15 -9.43 -0.23
N ASP A 138 3.11 -8.54 -0.07
CA ASP A 138 4.29 -8.47 -0.93
C ASP A 138 5.38 -7.66 -0.25
N ALA A 139 6.62 -8.16 -0.31
CA ALA A 139 7.75 -7.52 0.35
C ALA A 139 8.05 -6.13 -0.23
N ARG A 140 7.88 -5.93 -1.55
CA ARG A 140 8.15 -4.64 -2.20
C ARG A 140 7.09 -3.62 -1.80
N LEU A 141 5.82 -4.01 -1.81
CA LEU A 141 4.73 -3.16 -1.33
C LEU A 141 5.00 -2.70 0.11
N TYR A 142 5.32 -3.64 0.99
CA TYR A 142 5.64 -3.32 2.39
C TYR A 142 6.84 -2.38 2.51
N SER A 143 7.93 -2.65 1.78
CA SER A 143 9.11 -1.77 1.77
C SER A 143 8.75 -0.35 1.31
N HIS A 144 7.94 -0.18 0.27
CA HIS A 144 7.56 1.16 -0.18
C HIS A 144 6.66 1.88 0.83
N LEU A 145 5.68 1.21 1.43
CA LEU A 145 4.83 1.81 2.47
C LEU A 145 5.66 2.23 3.70
N PHE A 146 6.55 1.36 4.16
CA PHE A 146 7.39 1.61 5.32
C PHE A 146 8.42 2.72 5.07
N GLN A 147 9.10 2.70 3.92
CA GLN A 147 10.02 3.77 3.54
C GLN A 147 9.30 5.10 3.33
N CYS A 148 8.11 5.09 2.72
CA CYS A 148 7.26 6.28 2.61
C CYS A 148 6.98 6.89 3.99
N GLN A 149 6.61 6.06 4.97
CA GLN A 149 6.34 6.51 6.34
C GLN A 149 7.59 7.12 7.01
N ILE A 150 8.74 6.43 6.93
CA ILE A 150 9.99 6.91 7.53
C ILE A 150 10.44 8.23 6.91
N VAL A 151 10.45 8.30 5.57
CA VAL A 151 10.91 9.49 4.86
C VAL A 151 9.94 10.65 5.10
N HIS A 152 8.63 10.40 5.13
CA HIS A 152 7.63 11.41 5.47
C HIS A 152 7.82 11.97 6.88
N HIS A 153 8.02 11.10 7.88
CA HIS A 153 8.29 11.54 9.25
C HIS A 153 9.57 12.39 9.33
N THR A 154 10.64 11.94 8.69
CA THR A 154 11.93 12.64 8.62
C THR A 154 11.80 14.01 7.93
N PHE A 155 10.90 14.11 6.94
CA PHE A 155 10.56 15.35 6.25
C PHE A 155 9.77 16.30 7.16
N GLU A 156 8.73 15.83 7.84
CA GLU A 156 7.92 16.66 8.77
C GLU A 156 8.78 17.24 9.90
N GLU A 157 9.64 16.43 10.52
CA GLU A 157 10.62 16.90 11.52
C GLU A 157 11.52 18.01 10.94
N GLY A 158 11.96 17.84 9.70
CA GLY A 158 12.76 18.83 8.98
C GLY A 158 12.03 20.14 8.72
N MET A 159 10.74 20.06 8.36
CA MET A 159 9.87 21.21 8.16
C MET A 159 9.59 21.96 9.47
N ASP A 160 9.39 21.23 10.57
CA ASP A 160 9.21 21.81 11.90
C ASP A 160 10.50 22.53 12.38
N ALA A 161 11.67 21.91 12.19
CA ALA A 161 12.96 22.55 12.51
C ALA A 161 13.22 23.81 11.65
N ARG A 162 12.86 23.77 10.37
CA ARG A 162 12.93 24.92 9.45
C ARG A 162 12.05 26.07 9.95
N ARG A 163 10.82 25.76 10.39
CA ARG A 163 9.89 26.77 10.93
C ARG A 163 10.39 27.36 12.25
N ALA A 164 10.82 26.53 13.19
CA ALA A 164 11.35 26.99 14.48
C ALA A 164 12.55 27.93 14.27
N SER A 165 13.37 27.67 13.26
CA SER A 165 14.50 28.54 12.91
C SER A 165 14.06 29.85 12.28
N HIS A 166 13.03 29.82 11.42
CA HIS A 166 12.45 31.04 10.87
C HIS A 166 11.80 31.91 11.96
N GLU A 167 11.05 31.31 12.88
CA GLU A 167 10.45 31.99 14.02
C GLU A 167 11.53 32.57 14.95
N ALA A 168 12.57 31.80 15.27
CA ALA A 168 13.70 32.29 16.05
C ALA A 168 14.33 33.54 15.41
N LEU A 169 14.59 33.52 14.09
CA LEU A 169 15.13 34.67 13.36
C LEU A 169 14.20 35.89 13.39
N MET A 170 12.88 35.69 13.35
CA MET A 170 11.89 36.77 13.40
C MET A 170 11.67 37.30 14.83
N SER A 171 11.87 36.46 15.85
CA SER A 171 11.71 36.80 17.27
C SER A 171 12.94 37.45 17.90
N VAL A 172 14.09 37.46 17.21
CA VAL A 172 15.26 38.25 17.62
C VAL A 172 14.88 39.72 17.47
N ASN A 173 14.25 40.25 18.51
CA ASN A 173 14.21 41.68 18.74
C ASN A 173 15.66 42.14 18.81
N PHE A 174 16.04 43.02 17.89
CA PHE A 174 17.30 43.76 17.95
C PHE A 174 17.26 44.71 19.15
N ASP A 175 17.29 44.17 20.37
CA ASP A 175 17.56 44.93 21.56
C ASP A 175 19.08 45.06 21.67
N ALA A 176 19.61 46.16 21.10
CA ALA A 176 21.04 46.45 21.06
C ALA A 176 21.68 46.55 22.46
N THR A 177 20.86 46.51 23.51
CA THR A 177 21.25 46.70 24.91
C THR A 177 21.51 45.40 25.67
N ASP A 178 21.07 44.24 25.15
CA ASP A 178 21.30 42.95 25.82
C ASP A 178 22.37 42.10 25.08
N PRO A 179 23.63 42.10 25.56
CA PRO A 179 24.69 41.28 24.98
C PRO A 179 24.44 39.76 25.13
N ASN A 180 23.45 39.32 25.90
CA ASN A 180 23.02 37.92 25.99
C ASN A 180 21.86 37.57 25.03
N ALA A 181 21.21 38.54 24.38
CA ALA A 181 20.16 38.26 23.37
C ALA A 181 20.72 37.48 22.15
N TYR A 182 22.03 37.54 21.93
CA TYR A 182 22.72 36.87 20.82
C TYR A 182 23.06 35.39 21.07
N ARG A 183 22.71 34.82 22.24
CA ARG A 183 23.08 33.42 22.60
C ARG A 183 22.19 32.33 22.00
N GLY A 184 21.05 32.67 21.43
CA GLY A 184 20.19 31.71 20.75
C GLY A 184 20.62 31.53 19.29
N SER A 185 21.70 30.77 19.04
CA SER A 185 21.93 30.30 17.66
C SER A 185 20.68 29.54 17.22
N PRO A 186 20.09 29.84 16.05
CA PRO A 186 18.95 29.09 15.56
C PRO A 186 19.35 27.61 15.48
N PRO A 187 18.39 26.69 15.71
CA PRO A 187 18.67 25.27 15.63
C PRO A 187 19.21 24.93 14.23
N PRO A 188 20.14 23.96 14.11
CA PRO A 188 20.70 23.60 12.81
C PRO A 188 19.59 23.11 11.88
N THR A 189 19.39 23.82 10.77
CA THR A 189 18.41 23.44 9.73
C THR A 189 19.05 22.59 8.66
N ARG A 190 18.31 21.58 8.19
CA ARG A 190 18.70 20.88 6.97
C ARG A 190 18.54 21.83 5.78
N PRO A 191 19.43 21.76 4.78
CA PRO A 191 19.28 22.56 3.58
C PRO A 191 17.99 22.18 2.83
N ASP A 192 17.32 23.18 2.26
CA ASP A 192 16.05 23.00 1.52
C ASP A 192 16.18 21.98 0.37
N SER A 193 17.36 21.88 -0.26
CA SER A 193 17.65 20.89 -1.30
C SER A 193 17.51 19.45 -0.79
N ARG A 194 17.93 19.18 0.45
CA ARG A 194 17.81 17.86 1.07
C ARG A 194 16.37 17.57 1.49
N LEU A 195 15.68 18.54 2.10
CA LEU A 195 14.26 18.39 2.44
C LEU A 195 13.39 18.14 1.21
N TYR A 196 13.70 18.83 0.10
CA TYR A 196 13.02 18.60 -1.17
C TYR A 196 13.34 17.23 -1.77
N ALA A 197 14.59 16.76 -1.67
CA ALA A 197 14.96 15.43 -2.10
C ALA A 197 14.23 14.34 -1.29
N ASP A 198 14.15 14.49 0.04
CA ASP A 198 13.40 13.61 0.94
C ASP A 198 11.90 13.60 0.57
N TRP A 199 11.32 14.78 0.31
CA TRP A 199 9.94 14.88 -0.18
C TRP A 199 9.71 14.13 -1.49
N ARG A 200 10.56 14.34 -2.51
CA ARG A 200 10.45 13.64 -3.80
C ARG A 200 10.60 12.13 -3.63
N LEU A 201 11.49 11.69 -2.74
CA LEU A 201 11.67 10.29 -2.40
C LEU A 201 10.39 9.70 -1.78
N CYS A 202 9.78 10.42 -0.83
CA CYS A 202 8.50 10.04 -0.23
C CYS A 202 7.39 9.90 -1.28
N VAL A 203 7.23 10.88 -2.17
CA VAL A 203 6.25 10.85 -3.27
C VAL A 203 6.47 9.65 -4.19
N GLU A 204 7.73 9.30 -4.48
CA GLU A 204 8.04 8.16 -5.31
C GLU A 204 7.67 6.83 -4.63
N HIS A 205 8.00 6.67 -3.35
CA HIS A 205 7.56 5.50 -2.58
C HIS A 205 6.03 5.41 -2.53
N ALA A 206 5.33 6.54 -2.37
CA ALA A 206 3.87 6.57 -2.41
C ALA A 206 3.30 6.17 -3.77
N THR A 207 3.92 6.63 -4.87
CA THR A 207 3.54 6.29 -6.24
C THR A 207 3.66 4.79 -6.49
N LEU A 208 4.79 4.20 -6.10
CA LEU A 208 5.05 2.78 -6.27
C LEU A 208 4.17 1.93 -5.33
N ALA A 209 3.93 2.37 -4.09
CA ALA A 209 3.01 1.71 -3.18
C ALA A 209 1.58 1.70 -3.74
N ASN A 210 1.10 2.83 -4.27
CA ASN A 210 -0.21 2.93 -4.90
C ASN A 210 -0.33 1.97 -6.10
N TYR A 211 0.70 1.92 -6.95
CA TYR A 211 0.78 0.97 -8.07
C TYR A 211 0.69 -0.50 -7.60
N PHE A 212 1.44 -0.89 -6.57
CA PHE A 212 1.39 -2.26 -6.04
C PHE A 212 0.06 -2.58 -5.36
N LEU A 213 -0.57 -1.63 -4.65
CA LEU A 213 -1.90 -1.82 -4.06
C LEU A 213 -2.96 -2.07 -5.13
N ASP A 214 -2.97 -1.29 -6.20
CA ASP A 214 -3.87 -1.48 -7.34
C ASP A 214 -3.72 -2.90 -7.92
N ARG A 215 -2.48 -3.33 -8.15
CA ARG A 215 -2.21 -4.64 -8.76
C ARG A 215 -2.45 -5.82 -7.83
N LEU A 216 -2.08 -5.74 -6.55
CA LEU A 216 -2.05 -6.89 -5.63
C LEU A 216 -3.29 -7.01 -4.75
N VAL A 217 -4.01 -5.91 -4.51
CA VAL A 217 -5.16 -5.87 -3.59
C VAL A 217 -6.46 -5.57 -4.32
N PHE A 218 -6.47 -4.56 -5.17
CA PHE A 218 -7.68 -4.09 -5.84
C PHE A 218 -7.94 -4.78 -7.18
N SER A 219 -6.93 -5.43 -7.77
CA SER A 219 -7.14 -6.14 -9.02
C SER A 219 -8.11 -7.31 -8.86
N ARG A 220 -8.85 -7.60 -9.95
CA ARG A 220 -9.77 -8.73 -10.04
C ARG A 220 -9.05 -10.07 -10.20
N TRP A 221 -7.76 -10.05 -10.54
CA TRP A 221 -7.00 -11.24 -10.87
C TRP A 221 -6.41 -11.87 -9.60
N PRO A 222 -6.23 -13.21 -9.57
CA PRO A 222 -5.51 -13.85 -8.49
C PRO A 222 -4.10 -13.27 -8.31
N GLN A 223 -3.66 -13.12 -7.07
CA GLN A 223 -2.34 -12.54 -6.74
C GLN A 223 -1.19 -13.29 -7.43
N TRP A 224 -1.29 -14.61 -7.54
CA TRP A 224 -0.28 -15.44 -8.19
C TRP A 224 -0.13 -15.10 -9.68
N CYS A 225 -1.22 -14.78 -10.38
CA CYS A 225 -1.17 -14.36 -11.78
C CYS A 225 -0.42 -13.03 -11.92
N GLN A 226 -0.70 -12.06 -11.03
CA GLN A 226 -0.04 -10.76 -11.07
C GLN A 226 1.44 -10.85 -10.73
N ARG A 227 1.81 -11.67 -9.73
CA ARG A 227 3.22 -11.92 -9.40
C ARG A 227 3.96 -12.57 -10.57
N LEU A 228 3.34 -13.57 -11.22
CA LEU A 228 3.92 -14.21 -12.39
C LEU A 228 4.07 -13.20 -13.54
N ARG A 229 3.07 -12.34 -13.78
CA ARG A 229 3.16 -11.26 -14.79
C ARG A 229 4.34 -10.33 -14.51
N MET A 230 4.47 -9.85 -13.27
CA MET A 230 5.55 -8.94 -12.87
C MET A 230 6.93 -9.61 -12.94
N ALA A 231 7.01 -10.92 -12.73
CA ALA A 231 8.26 -11.67 -12.86
C ALA A 231 8.67 -11.90 -14.33
N VAL A 232 7.72 -12.20 -15.21
CA VAL A 232 8.01 -12.54 -16.62
C VAL A 232 8.14 -11.29 -17.51
N ARG A 233 7.36 -10.24 -17.24
CA ARG A 233 7.35 -8.98 -18.02
C ARG A 233 7.31 -7.77 -17.08
N PRO A 234 8.44 -7.40 -16.47
CA PRO A 234 8.51 -6.25 -15.57
C PRO A 234 8.27 -4.96 -16.35
N ASN A 235 7.29 -4.17 -15.92
CA ASN A 235 7.01 -2.84 -16.46
C ASN A 235 8.02 -1.81 -15.93
N ASP A 236 8.01 -0.60 -16.46
CA ASP A 236 8.88 0.50 -16.04
C ASP A 236 8.77 0.78 -14.54
N LEU A 237 7.55 0.71 -13.97
CA LEU A 237 7.34 0.87 -12.52
C LEU A 237 7.91 -0.29 -11.70
N ASP A 238 7.87 -1.52 -12.24
CA ASP A 238 8.46 -2.69 -11.57
C ASP A 238 9.99 -2.56 -11.53
N GLN A 239 10.59 -2.07 -12.63
CA GLN A 239 12.03 -1.81 -12.73
C GLN A 239 12.45 -0.63 -11.85
N ARG A 240 11.66 0.46 -11.85
CA ARG A 240 11.87 1.65 -11.02
C ARG A 240 11.81 1.30 -9.53
N SER A 241 10.87 0.46 -9.13
CA SER A 241 10.81 -0.09 -7.77
C SER A 241 12.07 -0.88 -7.41
N ALA A 242 12.50 -1.81 -8.26
CA ALA A 242 13.70 -2.60 -8.01
C ALA A 242 14.96 -1.74 -7.91
N ALA A 243 15.10 -0.74 -8.80
CA ALA A 243 16.22 0.21 -8.78
C ALA A 243 16.19 1.09 -7.53
N LEU A 244 15.01 1.58 -7.12
CA LEU A 244 14.88 2.41 -5.93
C LEU A 244 15.18 1.63 -4.64
N LEU A 245 14.68 0.39 -4.52
CA LEU A 245 14.92 -0.44 -3.34
C LEU A 245 16.38 -0.92 -3.24
N SER A 246 17.07 -1.08 -4.36
CA SER A 246 18.48 -1.49 -4.38
C SER A 246 19.45 -0.32 -4.16
N SER A 247 19.19 0.83 -4.78
CA SER A 247 20.08 2.00 -4.70
C SER A 247 19.76 2.94 -3.53
N GLY A 248 18.51 2.95 -3.06
CA GLY A 248 18.01 3.96 -2.12
C GLY A 248 17.91 5.37 -2.72
N THR A 249 18.14 5.53 -4.03
CA THR A 249 18.19 6.83 -4.71
C THR A 249 17.18 6.88 -5.85
N LEU A 250 16.59 8.06 -6.05
CA LEU A 250 15.69 8.29 -7.17
C LEU A 250 16.47 8.14 -8.49
N PRO A 251 15.97 7.37 -9.46
CA PRO A 251 16.56 7.37 -10.79
C PRO A 251 16.50 8.79 -11.36
N ALA A 252 17.58 9.21 -12.03
CA ALA A 252 17.60 10.47 -12.76
C ALA A 252 16.37 10.50 -13.68
N VAL A 253 15.63 11.62 -13.65
CA VAL A 253 14.45 11.80 -14.50
C VAL A 253 14.91 11.56 -15.94
N PRO A 254 14.39 10.55 -16.66
CA PRO A 254 14.78 10.35 -18.05
C PRO A 254 14.42 11.63 -18.80
N PRO A 255 15.29 12.12 -19.70
CA PRO A 255 14.99 13.32 -20.47
C PRO A 255 13.66 13.10 -21.19
N VAL A 256 12.71 14.02 -20.96
CA VAL A 256 11.40 14.00 -21.64
C VAL A 256 11.68 13.94 -23.12
N THR A 257 11.50 12.76 -23.71
CA THR A 257 11.59 12.59 -25.14
C THR A 257 10.30 13.18 -25.65
N ASN A 258 10.33 14.44 -26.08
CA ASN A 258 9.18 15.10 -26.66
C ASN A 258 8.57 14.15 -27.70
N PRO A 259 7.28 13.77 -27.57
CA PRO A 259 6.66 12.94 -28.58
C PRO A 259 6.78 13.67 -29.91
N ALA A 260 7.33 12.96 -30.91
CA ALA A 260 7.47 13.50 -32.26
C ALA A 260 6.13 14.10 -32.70
N PRO A 261 6.13 15.30 -33.33
CA PRO A 261 4.91 15.94 -33.75
C PRO A 261 4.11 14.97 -34.62
N VAL A 262 2.92 14.61 -34.14
CA VAL A 262 1.95 13.83 -34.91
C VAL A 262 1.66 14.67 -36.15
N ALA A 263 2.08 14.17 -37.32
CA ALA A 263 1.83 14.83 -38.59
C ALA A 263 0.31 15.02 -38.75
N PRO A 264 -0.15 16.22 -39.15
CA PRO A 264 -1.57 16.43 -39.44
C PRO A 264 -1.99 15.49 -40.58
N ALA A 265 -3.08 14.78 -40.36
CA ALA A 265 -3.77 13.97 -41.37
C ALA A 265 -4.47 14.86 -42.40
#